data_AF-A0A434F1H0-F1
#
_entry.id   AF-A0A434F1H0-F1
#
_cell.length_a   1.000
_cell.length_b   1.000
_cell.length_c   1.000
_cell.angle_alpha   90.00
_cell.angle_beta   90.00
_cell.angle_gamma   90.00
#
_symmetry.space_group_name_H-M   'P 1'
#
loop_
_entity.id
_entity.type
_entity.pdbx_description
1 polymer ?
#
loop_
_entity_poly.entity_id
_entity_poly.type
_entity_poly.pdbx_seq_one_letter_code
_entity_poly.pdbx_strand_id
1 'polypeptide(L)'
;MIDIGTELLPAAQAEVIGLAVLRADRTVQQKVGRLVEWLPALGADCCLCTLLVGMEAEMAALSEGRRDVIALSGVRAELPGLDRPVTAVILWNGDQSHYVVIAMPDFTARQAEIMFESERRARRLMEQQLEAANSEVRFASLARTRLRLARDLHDTLVHSIIALLTQIRLTRHFLATDPARVSDGLAIAEEAAINGLARARDAIARLRMPDDLEPGSDVEEMLSDFARQTGIEVSTRIDDGARAGLQD
;
A
#
# COMPACT_ATOMS: atom_id res chain seq x y z
N MET A 1 19.40 48.15 -18.39
CA MET A 1 19.42 48.53 -16.97
C MET A 1 17.97 48.78 -16.60
N ILE A 2 17.34 47.82 -15.95
CA ILE A 2 15.90 47.84 -15.67
C ILE A 2 15.69 48.82 -14.52
N ASP A 3 14.81 49.81 -14.68
CA ASP A 3 14.44 50.69 -13.57
C ASP A 3 13.50 49.91 -12.64
N ILE A 4 14.10 49.21 -11.69
CA ILE A 4 13.46 48.27 -10.76
C ILE A 4 12.29 48.93 -10.02
N GLY A 5 12.34 50.25 -9.81
CA GLY A 5 11.28 51.03 -9.18
C GLY A 5 10.04 51.27 -10.04
N THR A 6 10.14 51.27 -11.38
CA THR A 6 8.99 51.53 -12.27
C THR A 6 8.30 50.25 -12.74
N GLU A 7 9.03 49.16 -12.94
CA GLU A 7 8.46 47.89 -13.44
C GLU A 7 7.88 47.00 -12.34
N LEU A 8 8.47 46.97 -11.14
CA LEU A 8 8.03 46.06 -10.07
C LEU A 8 7.01 46.67 -9.11
N LEU A 9 6.91 48.00 -9.07
CA LEU A 9 5.98 48.70 -8.18
C LEU A 9 4.50 48.40 -8.47
N PRO A 10 4.03 48.31 -9.74
CA PRO A 10 2.67 47.91 -10.03
C PRO A 10 2.36 46.47 -9.57
N ALA A 11 3.30 45.55 -9.72
CA ALA A 11 3.16 44.16 -9.27
C ALA A 11 3.13 44.05 -7.74
N ALA A 12 3.90 44.89 -7.05
CA ALA A 12 3.89 44.98 -5.59
C ALA A 12 2.59 45.60 -5.05
N GLN A 13 2.04 46.60 -5.74
CA GLN A 13 0.74 47.21 -5.43
C GLN A 13 -0.43 46.25 -5.65
N ALA A 14 -0.32 45.35 -6.64
CA ALA A 14 -1.29 44.28 -6.88
C ALA A 14 -1.15 43.07 -5.94
N GLU A 15 -0.29 43.15 -4.91
CA GLU A 15 0.00 42.07 -3.94
C GLU A 15 0.53 40.75 -4.54
N VAL A 16 1.05 40.79 -5.78
CA VAL A 16 1.63 39.60 -6.44
C VAL A 16 3.04 39.32 -5.91
N ILE A 17 3.79 40.39 -5.64
CA ILE A 17 5.12 40.37 -5.03
C ILE A 17 5.15 41.33 -3.84
N GLY A 18 6.14 41.21 -2.97
CA GLY A 18 6.51 42.20 -1.98
C GLY A 18 7.82 42.87 -2.40
N LEU A 19 7.91 44.17 -2.20
CA LEU A 19 9.09 44.96 -2.54
C LEU A 19 9.49 45.79 -1.32
N ALA A 20 10.75 45.75 -0.93
CA ALA A 20 11.31 46.66 0.05
C ALA A 20 12.61 47.28 -0.43
N VAL A 21 12.83 48.54 -0.04
CA VAL A 21 14.06 49.28 -0.32
C VAL A 21 14.76 49.53 1.00
N LEU A 22 16.03 49.16 1.07
CA LEU A 22 16.87 49.36 2.24
C LEU A 22 18.02 50.30 1.86
N ARG A 23 18.37 51.24 2.73
CA ARG A 23 19.54 52.10 2.49
C ARG A 23 20.85 51.31 2.57
N ALA A 24 21.94 51.92 2.15
CA ALA A 24 23.30 51.37 2.27
C ALA A 24 23.66 50.94 3.71
N ASP A 25 23.11 51.61 4.72
CA ASP A 25 23.30 51.28 6.15
C ASP A 25 22.41 50.13 6.65
N ARG A 26 21.66 49.46 5.76
CA ARG A 26 20.69 48.37 6.02
C ARG A 26 19.38 48.83 6.68
N THR A 27 19.15 50.15 6.81
CA THR A 27 17.88 50.65 7.34
C THR A 27 16.74 50.51 6.34
N VAL A 28 15.60 50.02 6.80
CA VAL A 28 14.40 49.84 5.96
C VAL A 28 13.82 51.22 5.59
N GLN A 29 13.85 51.59 4.32
CA GLN A 29 13.34 52.88 3.86
C GLN A 29 11.89 52.80 3.41
N GLN A 30 11.52 51.74 2.70
CA GLN A 30 10.19 51.54 2.14
C GLN A 30 9.83 50.07 2.11
N LYS A 31 8.54 49.75 2.30
CA LYS A 31 7.96 48.43 2.11
C LYS A 31 6.65 48.55 1.34
N VAL A 32 6.43 47.69 0.35
CA VAL A 32 5.22 47.64 -0.47
C VAL A 32 4.81 46.18 -0.64
N GLY A 33 3.54 45.87 -0.34
CA GLY A 33 2.99 44.52 -0.43
C GLY A 33 3.24 43.64 0.80
N ARG A 34 2.33 42.69 1.05
CA ARG A 34 2.29 41.89 2.28
C ARG A 34 3.47 40.93 2.43
N LEU A 35 4.06 40.49 1.31
CA LEU A 35 5.15 39.51 1.29
C LEU A 35 6.49 40.02 1.84
N VAL A 36 6.63 41.32 2.12
CA VAL A 36 7.81 41.92 2.78
C VAL A 36 7.52 42.43 4.20
N GLU A 37 6.33 42.17 4.74
CA GLU A 37 5.98 42.65 6.09
C GLU A 37 6.82 42.01 7.21
N TRP A 38 7.46 40.87 6.93
CA TRP A 38 8.41 40.21 7.83
C TRP A 38 9.69 41.01 8.06
N LEU A 39 9.99 41.99 7.20
CA LEU A 39 11.04 42.95 7.47
C LEU A 39 10.64 43.87 8.62
N PRO A 40 11.61 44.37 9.41
CA PRO A 40 11.36 45.30 10.50
C PRO A 40 10.59 46.57 10.09
N ALA A 41 10.17 47.35 11.08
CA ALA A 41 9.51 48.64 10.85
C ALA A 41 10.41 49.59 10.04
N LEU A 42 9.79 50.56 9.37
CA LEU A 42 10.53 51.59 8.63
C LEU A 42 11.50 52.33 9.57
N GLY A 43 12.74 52.51 9.12
CA GLY A 43 13.83 53.12 9.89
C GLY A 43 14.62 52.15 10.78
N ALA A 44 14.16 50.90 10.97
CA ALA A 44 14.93 49.88 11.69
C ALA A 44 15.95 49.19 10.76
N ASP A 45 17.02 48.64 11.35
CA ASP A 45 17.99 47.80 10.65
C ASP A 45 17.34 46.47 10.25
N CYS A 46 17.44 46.07 8.98
CA CYS A 46 16.82 44.85 8.46
C CYS A 46 17.34 43.57 9.14
N CYS A 47 18.59 43.57 9.62
CA CYS A 47 19.21 42.42 10.29
C CYS A 47 18.63 42.14 11.69
N LEU A 48 17.71 42.97 12.18
CA LEU A 48 17.00 42.73 13.44
C LEU A 48 15.88 41.70 13.33
N CYS A 49 15.46 41.32 12.12
CA CYS A 49 14.47 40.25 11.96
C CYS A 49 15.12 38.87 12.00
N THR A 50 14.37 37.86 12.46
CA THR A 50 14.79 36.46 12.61
C THR A 50 15.41 35.86 11.34
N LEU A 51 15.02 36.37 10.16
CA LEU A 51 15.43 35.84 8.87
C LEU A 51 16.76 36.42 8.36
N LEU A 52 17.16 37.58 8.87
CA LEU A 52 18.37 38.31 8.44
C LEU A 52 19.38 38.53 9.57
N VAL A 53 19.11 37.98 10.76
CA VAL A 53 20.04 38.04 11.89
C VAL A 53 21.36 37.36 11.51
N GLY A 54 22.49 38.06 11.73
CA GLY A 54 23.82 37.55 11.37
C GLY A 54 24.19 37.68 9.89
N MET A 55 23.36 38.31 9.06
CA MET A 55 23.61 38.46 7.61
C MET A 55 24.36 39.76 7.26
N GLU A 56 24.91 40.48 8.22
CA GLU A 56 25.56 41.78 8.01
C GLU A 56 26.73 41.69 7.04
N ALA A 57 27.57 40.64 7.18
CA ALA A 57 28.72 40.41 6.31
C ALA A 57 28.30 40.07 4.86
N GLU A 58 27.16 39.38 4.69
CA GLU A 58 26.62 39.02 3.38
C GLU A 58 26.02 40.23 2.68
N MET A 59 25.31 41.08 3.42
CA MET A 59 24.81 42.36 2.90
C MET A 59 25.96 43.26 2.47
N ALA A 60 27.02 43.37 3.28
CA ALA A 60 28.24 44.09 2.89
C ALA A 60 28.90 43.49 1.65
N ALA A 61 28.91 42.16 1.51
CA ALA A 61 29.43 41.49 0.32
C ALA A 61 28.65 41.86 -0.96
N LEU A 62 27.33 42.08 -0.86
CA LEU A 62 26.51 42.56 -1.99
C LEU A 62 26.91 43.98 -2.41
N SER A 63 27.04 44.91 -1.45
CA SER A 63 27.36 46.31 -1.78
C SER A 63 28.79 46.51 -2.28
N GLU A 64 29.72 45.67 -1.84
CA GLU A 64 31.10 45.64 -2.32
C GLU A 64 31.27 44.90 -3.65
N GLY A 65 30.21 44.31 -4.22
CA GLY A 65 30.26 43.55 -5.47
C GLY A 65 31.00 42.21 -5.34
N ARG A 66 31.23 41.72 -4.12
CA ARG A 66 31.78 40.37 -3.87
C ARG A 66 30.73 39.27 -4.03
N ARG A 67 29.45 39.65 -4.04
CA ARG A 67 28.29 38.78 -4.22
C ARG A 67 27.25 39.49 -5.06
N ASP A 68 26.61 38.76 -5.96
CA ASP A 68 25.60 39.36 -6.85
C ASP A 68 24.20 39.35 -6.22
N VAL A 69 23.89 38.31 -5.43
CA VAL A 69 22.55 38.09 -4.88
C VAL A 69 22.56 37.26 -3.59
N ILE A 70 21.62 37.57 -2.71
CA ILE A 70 21.23 36.72 -1.58
C ILE A 70 19.81 36.20 -1.84
N ALA A 71 19.63 34.89 -1.80
CA ALA A 71 18.33 34.26 -1.97
C ALA A 71 17.96 33.47 -0.71
N LEU A 72 16.78 33.75 -0.16
CA LEU A 72 16.19 33.07 0.99
C LEU A 72 14.97 32.30 0.49
N SER A 73 15.01 30.98 0.59
CA SER A 73 13.91 30.10 0.15
C SER A 73 13.17 29.53 1.36
N GLY A 74 11.87 29.24 1.23
CA GLY A 74 11.09 28.67 2.33
C GLY A 74 10.89 29.61 3.53
N VAL A 75 11.03 30.92 3.35
CA VAL A 75 10.91 31.91 4.42
C VAL A 75 9.48 31.87 4.99
N ARG A 76 9.35 31.44 6.24
CA ARG A 76 8.11 31.55 7.00
C ARG A 76 8.17 32.79 7.87
N ALA A 77 7.38 33.78 7.49
CA ALA A 77 7.17 34.97 8.30
C ALA A 77 6.25 34.64 9.47
N GLU A 78 6.60 35.03 10.70
CA GLU A 78 5.67 35.05 11.84
C GLU A 78 4.70 36.23 11.69
N LEU A 79 3.89 36.21 10.63
CA LEU A 79 2.87 37.22 10.38
C LEU A 79 1.48 36.60 10.25
N PRO A 80 0.44 37.18 10.88
CA PRO A 80 -0.94 36.77 10.69
C PRO A 80 -1.34 36.89 9.21
N GLY A 81 -1.66 35.77 8.57
CA GLY A 81 -2.19 35.72 7.20
C GLY A 81 -1.20 35.35 6.11
N LEU A 82 0.08 35.11 6.42
CA LEU A 82 1.04 34.53 5.48
C LEU A 82 1.12 33.00 5.67
N ASP A 83 0.07 32.31 5.23
CA ASP A 83 -0.08 30.85 5.38
C ASP A 83 0.88 30.03 4.52
N ARG A 84 1.68 30.69 3.66
CA ARG A 84 2.54 30.05 2.66
C ARG A 84 3.96 30.58 2.75
N PRO A 85 4.97 29.70 2.55
CA PRO A 85 6.37 30.13 2.51
C PRO A 85 6.61 31.10 1.36
N VAL A 86 7.58 31.97 1.56
CA VAL A 86 8.00 33.01 0.63
C VAL A 86 9.42 32.74 0.19
N THR A 87 9.72 33.07 -1.06
CA THR A 87 11.09 33.21 -1.53
C THR A 87 11.43 34.69 -1.58
N ALA A 88 12.49 35.10 -0.88
CA ALA A 88 12.96 36.49 -0.88
C ALA A 88 14.35 36.58 -1.51
N VAL A 89 14.56 37.59 -2.34
CA VAL A 89 15.82 37.86 -3.03
C VAL A 89 16.27 39.27 -2.68
N ILE A 90 17.52 39.42 -2.29
CA ILE A 90 18.14 40.69 -1.93
C ILE A 90 19.27 40.98 -2.91
N LEU A 91 19.22 42.18 -3.47
CA LEU A 91 20.11 42.68 -4.51
C LEU A 91 20.65 44.04 -4.09
N TRP A 92 21.85 44.40 -4.56
CA TRP A 92 22.39 45.74 -4.42
C TRP A 92 22.19 46.54 -5.71
N ASN A 93 21.64 47.75 -5.59
CA ASN A 93 21.54 48.71 -6.68
C ASN A 93 22.68 49.73 -6.56
N GLY A 94 23.73 49.54 -7.35
CA GLY A 94 24.92 50.39 -7.35
C GLY A 94 24.66 51.83 -7.80
N ASP A 95 23.73 52.03 -8.74
CA ASP A 95 23.43 53.37 -9.28
C ASP A 95 22.80 54.30 -8.25
N GLN A 96 22.02 53.72 -7.33
CA GLN A 96 21.23 54.45 -6.33
C GLN A 96 21.68 54.16 -4.88
N SER A 97 22.77 53.41 -4.70
CA SER A 97 23.36 53.05 -3.39
C SER A 97 22.35 52.50 -2.36
N HIS A 98 21.51 51.54 -2.77
CA HIS A 98 20.51 50.92 -1.89
C HIS A 98 20.35 49.42 -2.16
N TYR A 99 19.86 48.65 -1.19
CA TYR A 99 19.44 47.27 -1.40
C TYR A 99 17.97 47.21 -1.81
N VAL A 100 17.65 46.27 -2.68
CA VAL A 100 16.28 45.93 -3.07
C VAL A 100 15.97 44.52 -2.59
N VAL A 101 14.89 44.36 -1.84
CA VAL A 101 14.34 43.07 -1.44
C VAL A 101 13.09 42.80 -2.26
N ILE A 102 13.06 41.68 -2.96
CA ILE A 102 11.91 41.20 -3.73
C ILE A 102 11.45 39.89 -3.08
N ALA A 103 10.21 39.84 -2.63
CA ALA A 103 9.59 38.68 -2.04
C ALA A 103 8.47 38.17 -2.94
N MET A 104 8.41 36.87 -3.16
CA MET A 104 7.39 36.21 -3.99
C MET A 104 6.89 34.93 -3.32
N PRO A 105 5.67 34.47 -3.64
CA PRO A 105 5.20 33.18 -3.14
C PRO A 105 6.18 32.06 -3.53
N ASP A 106 6.47 31.15 -2.60
CA ASP A 106 7.37 30.04 -2.90
C ASP A 106 6.66 29.02 -3.82
N PHE A 107 7.04 29.02 -5.09
CA PHE A 107 6.53 28.08 -6.09
C PHE A 107 7.24 26.72 -6.05
N THR A 108 8.45 26.66 -5.48
CA THR A 108 9.29 25.45 -5.47
C THR A 108 8.76 24.42 -4.49
N ALA A 109 8.45 24.83 -3.26
CA ALA A 109 7.87 23.95 -2.25
C ALA A 109 6.51 23.38 -2.70
N ARG A 110 5.69 24.22 -3.34
CA ARG A 110 4.37 23.82 -3.85
C ARG A 110 4.44 22.80 -4.97
N GLN A 111 5.34 22.99 -5.95
CA GLN A 111 5.47 22.02 -7.05
C GLN A 111 5.93 20.66 -6.53
N ALA A 112 6.89 20.64 -5.59
CA ALA A 112 7.35 19.41 -4.98
C ALA A 112 6.21 18.69 -4.22
N GLU A 113 5.43 19.42 -3.43
CA GLU A 113 4.30 18.86 -2.67
C GLU A 113 3.23 18.23 -3.58
N ILE A 114 2.83 18.93 -4.64
CA ILE A 114 1.88 18.44 -5.64
C ILE A 114 2.43 17.18 -6.34
N MET A 115 3.71 17.18 -6.70
CA MET A 115 4.35 16.05 -7.36
C MET A 115 4.39 14.83 -6.45
N PHE A 116 4.82 14.98 -5.20
CA PHE A 116 4.84 13.89 -4.22
C PHE A 116 3.45 13.35 -3.90
N GLU A 117 2.44 14.21 -3.79
CA GLU A 117 1.06 13.75 -3.62
C GLU A 117 0.59 12.95 -4.84
N SER A 118 0.90 13.40 -6.06
CA SER A 118 0.53 12.70 -7.28
C SER A 118 1.18 11.32 -7.37
N GLU A 119 2.45 11.22 -6.99
CA GLU A 119 3.22 9.97 -7.00
C GLU A 119 2.69 9.01 -5.93
N ARG A 120 2.38 9.50 -4.72
CA ARG A 120 1.75 8.70 -3.66
C ARG A 120 0.38 8.18 -4.09
N ARG A 121 -0.44 9.00 -4.76
CA ARG A 121 -1.75 8.57 -5.27
C ARG A 121 -1.60 7.52 -6.37
N ALA A 122 -0.68 7.74 -7.32
CA ALA A 122 -0.40 6.78 -8.38
C ALA A 122 0.07 5.43 -7.82
N ARG A 123 0.97 5.45 -6.84
CA ARG A 123 1.46 4.25 -6.17
C ARG A 123 0.36 3.48 -5.45
N ARG A 124 -0.50 4.16 -4.69
CA ARG A 124 -1.65 3.51 -4.01
C ARG A 124 -2.62 2.88 -5.01
N LEU A 125 -2.92 3.55 -6.12
CA LEU A 125 -3.77 3.01 -7.16
C LEU A 125 -3.15 1.76 -7.80
N MET A 126 -1.84 1.79 -8.06
CA MET A 126 -1.11 0.64 -8.60
C MET A 126 -1.12 -0.54 -7.64
N GLU A 127 -0.88 -0.30 -6.34
CA GLU A 127 -0.94 -1.32 -5.28
C GLU A 127 -2.35 -1.95 -5.20
N GLN A 128 -3.40 -1.12 -5.21
CA GLN A 128 -4.79 -1.60 -5.23
C GLN A 128 -5.12 -2.44 -6.48
N GLN A 129 -4.65 -2.02 -7.66
CA GLN A 129 -4.84 -2.78 -8.89
C GLN A 129 -4.12 -4.12 -8.87
N LEU A 130 -2.88 -4.15 -8.34
CA LEU A 130 -2.12 -5.38 -8.21
C LEU A 130 -2.79 -6.35 -7.23
N GLU A 131 -3.30 -5.84 -6.11
CA GLU A 131 -3.99 -6.65 -5.11
C GLU A 131 -5.31 -7.21 -5.66
N ALA A 132 -6.09 -6.39 -6.37
CA ALA A 132 -7.29 -6.84 -7.07
C ALA A 132 -6.98 -7.92 -8.11
N ALA A 133 -5.98 -7.71 -8.97
CA ALA A 133 -5.56 -8.68 -9.98
C ALA A 133 -5.05 -9.98 -9.35
N ASN A 134 -4.26 -9.90 -8.28
CA ASN A 134 -3.78 -11.07 -7.54
C ASN A 134 -4.94 -11.84 -6.92
N SER A 135 -5.93 -11.14 -6.36
CA SER A 135 -7.13 -11.79 -5.80
C SER A 135 -7.89 -12.55 -6.89
N GLU A 136 -8.09 -11.95 -8.07
CA GLU A 136 -8.79 -12.58 -9.19
C GLU A 136 -8.04 -13.81 -9.70
N VAL A 137 -6.71 -13.73 -9.84
CA VAL A 137 -5.86 -14.87 -10.21
C VAL A 137 -5.97 -15.99 -9.16
N ARG A 138 -5.96 -15.67 -7.86
CA ARG A 138 -6.13 -16.67 -6.80
C ARG A 138 -7.50 -17.34 -6.87
N PHE A 139 -8.58 -16.58 -7.02
CA PHE A 139 -9.93 -17.12 -7.17
C PHE A 139 -10.05 -18.03 -8.40
N ALA A 140 -9.54 -17.59 -9.55
CA ALA A 140 -9.55 -18.39 -10.77
C ALA A 140 -8.72 -19.68 -10.62
N SER A 141 -7.58 -19.61 -9.95
CA SER A 141 -6.75 -20.78 -9.65
C SER A 141 -7.49 -21.78 -8.76
N LEU A 142 -8.10 -21.32 -7.66
CA LEU A 142 -8.89 -22.15 -6.75
C LEU A 142 -10.07 -22.81 -7.47
N ALA A 143 -10.81 -22.06 -8.30
CA ALA A 143 -11.93 -22.59 -9.07
C ALA A 143 -11.49 -23.67 -10.07
N ARG A 144 -10.38 -23.46 -10.79
CA ARG A 144 -9.82 -24.46 -11.71
C ARG A 144 -9.39 -25.73 -10.97
N THR A 145 -8.78 -25.57 -9.81
CA THR A 145 -8.42 -26.68 -8.94
C THR A 145 -9.67 -27.44 -8.55
N ARG A 146 -10.71 -26.80 -7.98
CA ARG A 146 -12.00 -27.45 -7.64
C ARG A 146 -12.62 -28.25 -8.79
N LEU A 147 -12.62 -27.71 -10.02
CA LEU A 147 -13.16 -28.40 -11.18
C LEU A 147 -12.34 -29.62 -11.61
N ARG A 148 -11.00 -29.54 -11.56
CA ARG A 148 -10.13 -30.69 -11.83
C ARG A 148 -10.42 -31.80 -10.82
N LEU A 149 -10.62 -31.44 -9.55
CA LEU A 149 -10.88 -32.38 -8.47
C LEU A 149 -12.23 -33.07 -8.56
N ALA A 150 -13.27 -32.31 -8.91
CA ALA A 150 -14.58 -32.90 -9.18
C ALA A 150 -14.48 -33.98 -10.26
N ARG A 151 -13.65 -33.77 -11.28
CA ARG A 151 -13.41 -34.74 -12.36
C ARG A 151 -12.62 -35.95 -11.88
N ASP A 152 -11.49 -35.76 -11.21
CA ASP A 152 -10.64 -36.87 -10.74
C ASP A 152 -11.39 -37.78 -9.73
N LEU A 153 -12.19 -37.17 -8.85
CA LEU A 153 -13.07 -37.90 -7.93
C LEU A 153 -14.18 -38.63 -8.69
N HIS A 154 -14.84 -37.96 -9.63
CA HIS A 154 -15.90 -38.57 -10.42
C HIS A 154 -15.39 -39.77 -11.21
N ASP A 155 -14.23 -39.67 -11.86
CA ASP A 155 -13.64 -40.75 -12.64
C ASP A 155 -13.30 -41.96 -11.76
N THR A 156 -12.72 -41.72 -10.58
CA THR A 156 -12.39 -42.78 -9.60
C THR A 156 -13.66 -43.47 -9.06
N LEU A 157 -14.70 -42.69 -8.75
CA LEU A 157 -15.97 -43.20 -8.24
C LEU A 157 -16.73 -43.98 -9.32
N VAL A 158 -16.87 -43.42 -10.52
CA VAL A 158 -17.55 -44.06 -11.65
C VAL A 158 -16.88 -45.39 -11.99
N HIS A 159 -15.56 -45.43 -12.04
CA HIS A 159 -14.83 -46.68 -12.31
C HIS A 159 -15.13 -47.75 -11.26
N SER A 160 -15.10 -47.38 -9.98
CA SER A 160 -15.35 -48.31 -8.87
C SER A 160 -16.82 -48.77 -8.84
N ILE A 161 -17.77 -47.89 -9.15
CA ILE A 161 -19.21 -48.22 -9.24
C ILE A 161 -19.49 -49.16 -10.42
N ILE A 162 -18.88 -48.93 -11.58
CA ILE A 162 -19.04 -49.82 -12.75
C ILE A 162 -18.49 -51.22 -12.44
N ALA A 163 -17.33 -51.32 -11.80
CA ALA A 163 -16.76 -52.60 -11.38
C ALA A 163 -17.69 -53.34 -10.42
N LEU A 164 -18.21 -52.64 -9.39
CA LEU A 164 -19.18 -53.18 -8.44
C LEU A 164 -20.47 -53.67 -9.13
N LEU A 165 -21.06 -52.84 -9.99
CA LEU A 165 -22.30 -53.19 -10.68
C LEU A 165 -22.10 -54.40 -11.59
N THR A 166 -20.95 -54.50 -12.24
CA THR A 166 -20.57 -55.65 -13.07
C THR A 166 -20.46 -56.91 -12.22
N GLN A 167 -19.77 -56.82 -11.07
CA GLN A 167 -19.60 -57.95 -10.17
C GLN A 167 -20.93 -58.43 -9.56
N ILE A 168 -21.81 -57.51 -9.15
CA ILE A 168 -23.16 -57.83 -8.67
C ILE A 168 -23.97 -58.56 -9.74
N ARG A 169 -23.90 -58.11 -11.00
CA ARG A 169 -24.59 -58.78 -12.12
C ARG A 169 -24.07 -60.19 -12.36
N LEU A 170 -22.75 -60.39 -12.30
CA LEU A 170 -22.11 -61.70 -12.42
C LEU A 170 -22.50 -62.63 -11.28
N THR A 171 -22.46 -62.15 -10.03
CA THR A 171 -22.89 -62.91 -8.85
C THR A 171 -24.36 -63.34 -8.95
N ARG A 172 -25.25 -62.44 -9.42
CA ARG A 172 -26.65 -62.80 -9.70
C ARG A 172 -26.80 -63.88 -10.77
N HIS A 173 -25.94 -63.89 -11.79
CA HIS A 173 -25.95 -64.92 -12.82
C HIS A 173 -25.46 -66.27 -12.27
N PHE A 174 -24.37 -66.28 -11.50
CA PHE A 174 -23.84 -67.49 -10.86
C PHE A 174 -24.80 -68.10 -9.85
N LEU A 175 -25.62 -67.30 -9.16
CA LEU A 175 -26.65 -67.83 -8.27
C LEU A 175 -27.58 -68.84 -8.95
N ALA A 176 -27.85 -68.67 -10.25
CA ALA A 176 -28.70 -69.57 -11.02
C ALA A 176 -27.93 -70.67 -11.80
N THR A 177 -26.63 -70.47 -12.04
CA THR A 177 -25.84 -71.32 -12.98
C THR A 177 -24.69 -72.07 -12.33
N ASP A 178 -24.06 -71.49 -11.30
CA ASP A 178 -22.94 -72.07 -10.56
C ASP A 178 -22.85 -71.45 -9.14
N PRO A 179 -23.64 -71.96 -8.17
CA PRO A 179 -23.71 -71.40 -6.82
C PRO A 179 -22.39 -71.42 -6.05
N ALA A 180 -21.46 -72.32 -6.40
CA ALA A 180 -20.16 -72.40 -5.73
C ALA A 180 -19.32 -71.13 -5.94
N ARG A 181 -19.52 -70.41 -7.05
CA ARG A 181 -18.80 -69.18 -7.39
C ARG A 181 -19.39 -67.91 -6.79
N VAL A 182 -20.55 -67.98 -6.14
CA VAL A 182 -21.24 -66.81 -5.56
C VAL A 182 -20.42 -66.17 -4.44
N SER A 183 -19.77 -66.99 -3.60
CA SER A 183 -18.94 -66.51 -2.49
C SER A 183 -17.75 -65.70 -3.00
N ASP A 184 -16.99 -66.24 -3.95
CA ASP A 184 -15.86 -65.54 -4.59
C ASP A 184 -16.34 -64.27 -5.30
N GLY A 185 -17.52 -64.35 -5.93
CA GLY A 185 -18.16 -63.23 -6.60
C GLY A 185 -18.43 -62.05 -5.67
N LEU A 186 -18.95 -62.33 -4.46
CA LEU A 186 -19.20 -61.34 -3.42
C LEU A 186 -17.90 -60.78 -2.81
N ALA A 187 -16.89 -61.63 -2.58
CA ALA A 187 -15.60 -61.19 -2.04
C ALA A 187 -14.91 -60.17 -2.96
N ILE A 188 -14.92 -60.42 -4.28
CA ILE A 188 -14.37 -59.49 -5.28
C ILE A 188 -15.17 -58.16 -5.30
N ALA A 189 -16.49 -58.21 -5.11
CA ALA A 189 -17.31 -57.00 -5.04
C ALA A 189 -16.98 -56.19 -3.79
N GLU A 190 -16.86 -56.84 -2.64
CA GLU A 190 -16.49 -56.20 -1.38
C GLU A 190 -15.11 -55.53 -1.47
N GLU A 191 -14.11 -56.23 -2.02
CA GLU A 191 -12.77 -55.67 -2.25
C GLU A 191 -12.80 -54.45 -3.18
N ALA A 192 -13.58 -54.50 -4.27
CA ALA A 192 -13.74 -53.38 -5.18
C ALA A 192 -14.40 -52.16 -4.50
N ALA A 193 -15.35 -52.37 -3.58
CA ALA A 193 -15.99 -51.31 -2.80
C ALA A 193 -15.00 -50.68 -1.81
N ILE A 194 -14.27 -51.49 -1.05
CA ILE A 194 -13.28 -51.02 -0.07
C ILE A 194 -12.18 -50.21 -0.76
N ASN A 195 -11.63 -50.74 -1.86
CA ASN A 195 -10.59 -50.06 -2.63
C ASN A 195 -11.10 -48.77 -3.29
N GLY A 196 -12.34 -48.77 -3.81
CA GLY A 196 -12.97 -47.57 -4.35
C GLY A 196 -13.14 -46.47 -3.30
N LEU A 197 -13.60 -46.83 -2.10
CA LEU A 197 -13.77 -45.91 -0.98
C LEU A 197 -12.42 -45.37 -0.47
N ALA A 198 -11.40 -46.21 -0.36
CA ALA A 198 -10.05 -45.81 0.05
C ALA A 198 -9.45 -44.79 -0.93
N ARG A 199 -9.57 -45.02 -2.24
CA ARG A 199 -9.09 -44.06 -3.27
C ARG A 199 -9.83 -42.74 -3.24
N ALA A 200 -11.15 -42.75 -3.05
CA ALA A 200 -11.93 -41.52 -2.90
C ALA A 200 -11.51 -40.74 -1.65
N ARG A 201 -11.25 -41.43 -0.53
CA ARG A 201 -10.73 -40.81 0.70
C ARG A 201 -9.34 -40.21 0.53
N ASP A 202 -8.42 -40.90 -0.14
CA ASP A 202 -7.06 -40.38 -0.39
C ASP A 202 -7.10 -39.14 -1.30
N ALA A 203 -7.93 -39.16 -2.34
CA ALA A 203 -8.15 -38.00 -3.20
C ALA A 203 -8.74 -36.80 -2.43
N ILE A 204 -9.62 -37.03 -1.45
CA ILE A 204 -10.13 -35.97 -0.54
C ILE A 204 -9.07 -35.52 0.47
N ALA A 205 -8.23 -36.43 0.99
CA ALA A 205 -7.21 -36.11 2.00
C ALA A 205 -6.07 -35.26 1.43
N ARG A 206 -5.61 -35.55 0.20
CA ARG A 206 -4.60 -34.74 -0.52
C ARG A 206 -5.05 -33.30 -0.78
N LEU A 207 -6.34 -33.00 -0.59
CA LEU A 207 -6.91 -31.66 -0.73
C LEU A 207 -6.97 -30.86 0.55
N ARG A 208 -6.78 -31.51 1.69
CA ARG A 208 -6.93 -30.90 3.01
C ARG A 208 -5.64 -30.27 3.55
N MET A 209 -4.54 -30.10 2.82
CA MET A 209 -3.35 -29.40 3.37
C MET A 209 -2.56 -28.58 2.33
N PRO A 210 -1.95 -27.42 2.67
CA PRO A 210 -1.82 -26.80 4.00
C PRO A 210 -2.28 -25.32 4.19
N ASP A 211 -2.82 -24.59 3.21
CA ASP A 211 -3.04 -23.13 3.39
C ASP A 211 -4.37 -22.73 4.08
N ASP A 212 -5.36 -23.63 4.21
CA ASP A 212 -6.72 -23.30 4.67
C ASP A 212 -7.20 -24.10 5.91
N LEU A 213 -6.34 -24.89 6.56
CA LEU A 213 -6.69 -25.56 7.81
C LEU A 213 -6.01 -24.86 8.99
N GLU A 214 -6.62 -23.78 9.48
CA GLU A 214 -6.58 -23.58 10.93
C GLU A 214 -7.26 -24.80 11.57
N PRO A 215 -6.59 -25.55 12.46
CA PRO A 215 -7.21 -26.68 13.11
C PRO A 215 -8.41 -26.16 13.93
N GLY A 216 -9.62 -26.40 13.43
CA GLY A 216 -10.84 -26.11 14.19
C GLY A 216 -10.78 -26.85 15.52
N SER A 217 -11.13 -26.14 16.60
CA SER A 217 -10.98 -26.55 18.01
C SER A 217 -11.59 -27.91 18.38
N ASP A 218 -12.47 -28.50 17.56
CA ASP A 218 -13.22 -29.72 17.92
C ASP A 218 -13.02 -30.92 16.97
N VAL A 219 -11.77 -31.24 16.66
CA VAL A 219 -11.43 -32.50 15.95
C VAL A 219 -11.88 -33.74 16.74
N GLU A 220 -11.82 -33.71 18.07
CA GLU A 220 -12.22 -34.83 18.93
C GLU A 220 -13.74 -35.08 18.90
N GLU A 221 -14.56 -34.03 18.88
CA GLU A 221 -16.03 -34.14 18.78
C GLU A 221 -16.45 -34.71 17.42
N MET A 222 -15.85 -34.20 16.34
CA MET A 222 -16.15 -34.66 14.98
C MET A 222 -15.80 -36.14 14.76
N LEU A 223 -14.71 -36.63 15.36
CA LEU A 223 -14.33 -38.04 15.31
C LEU A 223 -15.27 -38.93 16.14
N SER A 224 -15.73 -38.43 17.29
CA SER A 224 -16.70 -39.13 18.15
C SER A 224 -18.07 -39.29 17.47
N ASP A 225 -18.52 -38.23 16.78
CA ASP A 225 -19.76 -38.23 16.01
C ASP A 225 -19.70 -39.20 14.82
N PHE A 226 -18.58 -39.23 14.11
CA PHE A 226 -18.37 -40.15 13.00
C PHE A 226 -18.39 -41.63 13.45
N ALA A 227 -17.73 -41.95 14.56
CA ALA A 227 -17.73 -43.30 15.12
C ALA A 227 -19.16 -43.74 15.50
N ARG A 228 -19.93 -42.83 16.12
CA ARG A 228 -21.34 -43.08 16.48
C ARG A 228 -22.24 -43.33 15.27
N GLN A 229 -22.02 -42.60 14.17
CA GLN A 229 -22.90 -42.64 13.01
C GLN A 229 -22.58 -43.80 12.04
N THR A 230 -21.34 -44.28 12.04
CA THR A 230 -20.87 -45.33 11.13
C THR A 230 -20.65 -46.69 11.81
N GLY A 231 -20.56 -46.72 13.14
CA GLY A 231 -20.27 -47.94 13.92
C GLY A 231 -18.81 -48.41 13.80
N ILE A 232 -17.92 -47.60 13.24
CA ILE A 232 -16.50 -47.90 13.06
C ILE A 232 -15.73 -47.48 14.32
N GLU A 233 -14.88 -48.36 14.85
CA GLU A 233 -14.01 -48.05 15.99
C GLU A 233 -12.84 -47.15 15.54
N VAL A 234 -12.69 -45.98 16.18
CA VAL A 234 -11.69 -44.97 15.81
C VAL A 234 -10.78 -44.69 16.99
N SER A 235 -9.46 -44.87 16.80
CA SER A 235 -8.44 -44.48 17.78
C SER A 235 -7.73 -43.20 17.34
N THR A 236 -7.66 -42.20 18.23
CA THR A 236 -7.04 -40.89 17.94
C THR A 236 -5.80 -40.68 18.80
N ARG A 237 -4.71 -40.17 18.20
CA ARG A 237 -3.51 -39.71 18.91
C ARG A 237 -3.16 -38.32 18.42
N ILE A 238 -3.32 -37.32 19.28
CA ILE A 238 -3.00 -35.91 19.01
C ILE A 238 -1.70 -35.58 19.75
N ASP A 239 -0.79 -34.88 19.07
CA ASP A 239 0.47 -34.41 19.66
C ASP A 239 0.21 -33.25 20.65
N ASP A 240 0.90 -33.25 21.79
CA ASP A 240 0.68 -32.27 22.87
C ASP A 240 0.93 -30.82 22.41
N GLY A 241 1.82 -30.60 21.42
CA GLY A 241 2.06 -29.29 20.83
C GLY A 241 0.92 -28.78 19.94
N ALA A 242 0.14 -29.69 19.34
CA ALA A 242 -1.05 -29.36 18.56
C ALA A 242 -2.30 -29.17 19.44
N ARG A 243 -2.30 -29.75 20.66
CA ARG A 243 -3.42 -29.68 21.60
C ARG A 243 -3.61 -28.30 22.22
N ALA A 244 -2.51 -27.55 22.40
CA ALA A 244 -2.54 -26.19 22.95
C ALA A 244 -3.21 -25.16 22.01
N GLY A 245 -3.25 -25.42 20.70
CA GLY A 245 -3.91 -24.56 19.71
C GLY A 245 -5.38 -24.92 19.43
N LEU A 246 -5.93 -25.93 20.12
CA LEU A 246 -7.31 -26.40 19.96
C LEU A 246 -8.24 -25.94 21.10
N GLN A 247 -7.71 -25.30 22.16
CA GLN A 247 -8.48 -24.88 23.35
C GLN A 247 -8.68 -23.36 23.49
N ASP A 248 -8.20 -22.56 22.54
CA ASP A 248 -8.54 -21.13 22.39
C ASP A 248 -9.65 -20.96 21.35
#